data_AF-A0A946VGU3-F1
#
_entry.id   AF-A0A946VGU3-F1
#
_cell.length_a   1.000
_cell.length_b   1.000
_cell.length_c   1.000
_cell.angle_alpha   90.00
_cell.angle_beta   90.00
_cell.angle_gamma   90.00
#
_symmetry.space_group_name_H-M   'P 1'
#
loop_
_entity.id
_entity.type
_entity.pdbx_description
1 polymer ?
#
loop_
_entity_poly.entity_id
_entity_poly.type
_entity_poly.pdbx_seq_one_letter_code
_entity_poly.pdbx_strand_id
1 'polypeptide(L)'
;MAVKRHQDPDDNPAERQSSSTAFQEILKRRFSKRTFLKNAGLVAVALPLTGIANASSSINKSSSLSFNEIAHGLDKHLHLAKDYSAQVVLSWGDTLFSNAEKFDPNKQNSLSQLKQFGFNNDFVAYIPIPHSKKKSTHGVLIVNHEYVNSTMMHPGSPHAFELSLEQIDTEMAAHGLSIVEIQKQENKWNINRDSKYNRRITPLTEMKFSGPARGHKRVKTEFSPRGENCMGTFGNCAGGVTPWGTILTAEENIQAYFSGNVRKTSEYESYKRF
;
A
#
# COMPACT_ATOMS: atom_id res chain seq x y z
N MET A 1 -33.60 13.63 -6.06
CA MET A 1 -33.24 12.43 -5.28
C MET A 1 -31.94 12.71 -4.57
N ALA A 2 -31.96 12.81 -3.24
CA ALA A 2 -30.74 13.06 -2.46
C ALA A 2 -29.88 11.79 -2.44
N VAL A 3 -28.64 11.91 -2.92
CA VAL A 3 -27.63 10.85 -2.78
C VAL A 3 -27.33 10.72 -1.29
N LYS A 4 -27.76 9.61 -0.67
CA LYS A 4 -27.27 9.22 0.64
C LYS A 4 -25.76 9.05 0.51
N ARG A 5 -24.98 9.91 1.18
CA ARG A 5 -23.54 9.69 1.34
C ARG A 5 -23.36 8.30 1.92
N HIS A 6 -22.59 7.46 1.23
CA HIS A 6 -22.06 6.24 1.80
C HIS A 6 -21.18 6.68 2.97
N GLN A 7 -21.62 6.39 4.19
CA GLN A 7 -20.77 6.54 5.38
C GLN A 7 -19.94 5.29 5.45
N ASP A 8 -18.65 5.43 5.18
CA ASP A 8 -17.67 4.40 5.49
C ASP A 8 -17.63 4.25 7.03
N PRO A 9 -17.92 3.07 7.60
CA PRO A 9 -17.78 2.86 9.03
C PRO A 9 -16.36 3.14 9.55
N ASP A 10 -15.34 3.13 8.69
CA ASP A 10 -13.95 3.47 9.06
C ASP A 10 -13.71 4.98 9.25
N ASP A 11 -14.61 5.83 8.73
CA ASP A 11 -14.61 7.30 8.95
C ASP A 11 -15.26 7.71 10.29
N ASN A 12 -15.77 6.75 11.07
CA ASN A 12 -16.25 7.01 12.42
C ASN A 12 -15.12 6.79 13.43
N PRO A 13 -14.42 7.85 13.90
CA PRO A 13 -13.40 7.68 14.91
C PRO A 13 -14.05 7.08 16.17
N ALA A 14 -13.65 5.85 16.52
CA ALA A 14 -13.92 5.36 17.87
C ALA A 14 -13.23 6.33 18.85
N GLU A 15 -13.99 6.94 19.76
CA GLU A 15 -13.45 7.76 20.85
C GLU A 15 -12.62 6.87 21.79
N ARG A 16 -11.39 6.59 21.41
CA ARG A 16 -10.38 6.06 22.34
C ARG A 16 -9.75 7.24 23.04
N GLN A 17 -10.13 7.47 24.29
CA GLN A 17 -9.36 8.30 25.21
C GLN A 17 -8.03 7.60 25.50
N SER A 18 -7.07 7.78 24.62
CA SER A 18 -5.67 7.41 24.83
C SER A 18 -4.97 8.57 25.53
N SER A 19 -4.24 8.29 26.62
CA SER A 19 -3.34 9.24 27.28
C SER A 19 -2.05 9.51 26.49
N SER A 20 -1.91 8.93 25.28
CA SER A 20 -0.77 9.19 24.41
C SER A 20 -0.91 10.51 23.66
N THR A 21 0.20 11.23 23.52
CA THR A 21 0.27 12.43 22.70
C THR A 21 -0.13 12.09 21.26
N ALA A 22 -1.17 12.73 20.74
CA ALA A 22 -1.63 12.51 19.37
C ALA A 22 -0.49 12.71 18.37
N PHE A 23 -0.41 11.86 17.33
CA PHE A 23 0.64 11.97 16.30
C PHE A 23 0.67 13.37 15.64
N GLN A 24 -0.49 14.03 15.55
CA GLN A 24 -0.60 15.41 15.08
C GLN A 24 0.20 16.42 15.94
N GLU A 25 0.23 16.25 17.27
CA GLU A 25 1.02 17.09 18.18
C GLU A 25 2.53 16.86 17.95
N ILE A 26 2.94 15.61 17.74
CA ILE A 26 4.34 15.24 17.43
C ILE A 26 4.77 15.86 16.09
N LEU A 27 3.92 15.78 15.07
CA LEU A 27 4.15 16.40 13.76
C LEU A 27 4.24 17.93 13.88
N LYS A 28 3.28 18.58 14.55
CA LYS A 28 3.29 20.04 14.78
C LYS A 28 4.58 20.49 15.46
N ARG A 29 5.06 19.75 16.48
CA ARG A 29 6.30 20.05 17.20
C ARG A 29 7.55 19.87 16.35
N ARG A 30 7.56 18.94 15.40
CA ARG A 30 8.69 18.75 14.47
C ARG A 30 8.72 19.83 13.39
N PHE A 31 7.57 20.23 12.86
CA PHE A 31 7.47 21.34 11.93
C PHE A 31 7.83 22.67 12.58
N SER A 32 7.37 22.96 13.80
CA SER A 32 7.71 24.21 14.50
C SER A 32 9.21 24.36 14.74
N LYS A 33 9.91 23.29 15.15
CA LYS A 33 11.37 23.31 15.31
C LYS A 33 12.12 23.56 13.99
N ARG A 34 11.66 22.94 12.89
CA ARG A 34 12.31 23.10 11.58
C ARG A 34 12.07 24.49 11.00
N THR A 35 10.90 25.07 11.20
CA THR A 35 10.58 26.44 10.81
C THR A 35 11.37 27.44 11.66
N PHE A 36 11.48 27.22 12.98
CA PHE A 36 12.30 28.03 13.87
C PHE A 36 13.78 28.00 13.46
N LEU A 37 14.37 26.82 13.21
CA LEU A 37 15.77 26.70 12.79
C LEU A 37 16.04 27.31 11.41
N LYS A 38 15.10 27.20 10.46
CA LYS A 38 15.20 27.87 9.15
C LYS A 38 15.16 29.40 9.28
N ASN A 39 14.38 29.92 10.22
CA ASN A 39 14.22 31.36 10.40
C ASN A 39 15.29 31.96 11.32
N ALA A 40 15.82 31.22 12.29
CA ALA A 40 16.89 31.67 13.18
C ALA A 40 18.22 31.92 12.44
N GLY A 41 18.44 31.27 11.29
CA GLY A 41 19.58 31.54 10.41
C GLY A 41 19.55 32.91 9.71
N LEU A 42 18.43 33.64 9.76
CA LEU A 42 18.26 34.95 9.12
C LEU A 42 18.32 36.15 10.10
N VAL A 43 18.48 35.93 11.41
CA VAL A 43 18.33 37.00 12.44
C VAL A 43 19.67 37.42 13.09
N ALA A 44 20.83 37.06 12.51
CA ALA A 44 22.12 37.37 13.12
C ALA A 44 22.67 38.79 12.86
N VAL A 45 21.90 39.74 12.31
CA VAL A 45 22.33 41.14 12.21
C VAL A 45 21.19 42.08 12.60
N ALA A 46 21.51 42.96 13.56
CA ALA A 46 20.78 44.15 14.04
C ALA A 46 19.85 43.98 15.28
N LEU A 47 20.32 44.57 16.39
CA LEU A 47 19.55 45.14 17.51
C LEU A 47 19.87 46.66 17.54
N PRO A 48 19.10 47.56 18.20
CA PRO A 48 17.73 47.46 18.73
C PRO A 48 16.83 48.69 18.40
N LEU A 49 15.58 48.66 18.89
CA LEU A 49 14.65 49.76 19.24
C LEU A 49 13.38 49.96 18.40
N THR A 50 12.26 49.80 19.12
CA THR A 50 10.96 50.49 19.03
C THR A 50 10.10 50.30 17.79
N GLY A 51 8.93 49.70 18.00
CA GLY A 51 7.78 49.79 17.11
C GLY A 51 7.01 48.49 17.00
N ILE A 52 5.98 48.32 17.83
CA ILE A 52 4.95 47.30 17.61
C ILE A 52 4.17 47.73 16.38
N ALA A 53 4.67 47.38 15.20
CA ALA A 53 3.88 47.39 13.98
C ALA A 53 3.31 45.98 13.81
N ASN A 54 1.98 45.88 13.80
CA ASN A 54 1.26 44.70 13.36
C ASN A 54 1.68 44.37 11.93
N ALA A 55 2.73 43.57 11.78
CA ALA A 55 3.00 42.84 10.55
C ALA A 55 1.97 41.72 10.50
N SER A 56 0.76 42.04 10.06
CA SER A 56 -0.07 41.08 9.36
C SER A 56 0.70 40.72 8.09
N SER A 57 1.65 39.79 8.22
CA SER A 57 2.26 39.16 7.07
C SER A 57 1.12 38.40 6.39
N SER A 58 0.54 39.03 5.37
CA SER A 58 -0.15 38.30 4.32
C SER A 58 0.87 37.33 3.77
N ILE A 59 0.85 36.10 4.29
CA ILE A 59 1.56 35.01 3.65
C ILE A 59 0.78 34.77 2.36
N ASN A 60 1.07 35.57 1.33
CA ASN A 60 0.90 35.16 -0.05
C ASN A 60 1.80 33.93 -0.18
N LYS A 61 1.24 32.77 0.16
CA LYS A 61 1.84 31.48 -0.10
C LYS A 61 1.80 31.35 -1.61
N SER A 62 2.79 31.92 -2.29
CA SER A 62 3.09 31.59 -3.68
C SER A 62 3.17 30.07 -3.70
N SER A 63 2.22 29.44 -4.38
CA SER A 63 2.21 28.00 -4.52
C SER A 63 3.57 27.58 -5.09
N SER A 64 4.20 26.56 -4.50
CA SER A 64 5.42 25.98 -5.08
C SER A 64 5.12 25.11 -6.30
N LEU A 65 3.84 24.97 -6.67
CA LEU A 65 3.40 24.18 -7.81
C LEU A 65 3.58 24.99 -9.09
N SER A 66 4.21 24.38 -10.10
CA SER A 66 4.54 25.01 -11.37
C SER A 66 3.59 24.62 -12.52
N PHE A 67 2.47 23.97 -12.22
CA PHE A 67 1.51 23.49 -13.21
C PHE A 67 0.15 24.16 -12.99
N ASN A 68 -0.60 24.34 -14.08
CA ASN A 68 -1.97 24.82 -14.02
C ASN A 68 -2.89 23.70 -13.52
N GLU A 69 -3.80 24.05 -12.61
CA GLU A 69 -4.84 23.14 -12.13
C GLU A 69 -5.64 22.55 -13.30
N ILE A 70 -5.95 21.26 -13.21
CA ILE A 70 -6.70 20.51 -14.22
C ILE A 70 -8.19 20.67 -13.93
N ALA A 71 -9.03 20.78 -14.96
CA ALA A 71 -10.47 20.82 -14.78
C ALA A 71 -11.00 19.52 -14.13
N HIS A 72 -11.93 19.66 -13.20
CA HIS A 72 -12.61 18.52 -12.60
C HIS A 72 -13.56 17.86 -13.62
N GLY A 73 -13.56 16.53 -13.67
CA GLY A 73 -14.42 15.74 -14.56
C GLY A 73 -14.37 14.25 -14.24
N LEU A 74 -15.27 13.48 -14.85
CA LEU A 74 -15.32 12.03 -14.74
C LEU A 74 -15.43 11.42 -16.14
N ASP A 75 -14.35 10.79 -16.60
CA ASP A 75 -14.32 9.96 -17.79
C ASP A 75 -13.28 8.83 -17.65
N LYS A 76 -13.01 8.11 -18.74
CA LYS A 76 -12.13 6.92 -18.78
C LYS A 76 -10.65 7.26 -19.02
N HIS A 77 -10.28 8.53 -19.10
CA HIS A 77 -8.94 8.97 -19.45
C HIS A 77 -8.21 9.55 -18.23
N LEU A 78 -6.91 9.28 -18.14
CA LEU A 78 -6.05 9.97 -17.19
C LEU A 78 -5.72 11.37 -17.72
N HIS A 79 -6.31 12.39 -17.12
CA HIS A 79 -6.02 13.78 -17.44
C HIS A 79 -4.80 14.26 -16.66
N LEU A 80 -3.87 14.91 -17.35
CA LEU A 80 -2.63 15.43 -16.80
C LEU A 80 -2.51 16.93 -17.08
N ALA A 81 -1.72 17.62 -16.27
CA ALA A 81 -1.38 19.01 -16.55
C ALA A 81 -0.58 19.10 -17.85
N LYS A 82 -0.61 20.28 -18.48
CA LYS A 82 0.16 20.56 -19.69
C LYS A 82 1.64 20.20 -19.47
N ASP A 83 2.26 19.57 -20.46
CA ASP A 83 3.67 19.15 -20.48
C ASP A 83 4.03 17.99 -19.54
N TYR A 84 3.03 17.33 -18.93
CA TYR A 84 3.21 16.07 -18.19
C TYR A 84 2.83 14.86 -19.07
N SER A 85 3.46 13.71 -18.79
CA SER A 85 3.12 12.42 -19.37
C SER A 85 3.08 11.34 -18.30
N ALA A 86 2.27 10.32 -18.55
CA ALA A 86 2.20 9.13 -17.71
C ALA A 86 2.71 7.92 -18.50
N GLN A 87 3.28 6.97 -17.77
CA GLN A 87 3.69 5.68 -18.29
C GLN A 87 3.06 4.60 -17.42
N VAL A 88 2.41 3.62 -18.04
CA VAL A 88 2.09 2.36 -17.38
C VAL A 88 3.40 1.59 -17.19
N VAL A 89 3.81 1.39 -15.93
CA VAL A 89 5.03 0.64 -15.61
C VAL A 89 4.76 -0.85 -15.56
N LEU A 90 3.68 -1.24 -14.87
CA LEU A 90 3.17 -2.60 -14.75
C LEU A 90 1.64 -2.56 -14.64
N SER A 91 0.99 -3.61 -15.11
CA SER A 91 -0.44 -3.90 -14.97
C SER A 91 -0.63 -5.33 -14.47
N TRP A 92 -1.80 -5.64 -13.91
CA TRP A 92 -2.15 -7.02 -13.55
C TRP A 92 -1.88 -7.98 -14.71
N GLY A 93 -1.25 -9.12 -14.41
CA GLY A 93 -0.89 -10.13 -15.41
C GLY A 93 0.48 -9.91 -16.05
N ASP A 94 1.07 -8.72 -15.96
CA ASP A 94 2.42 -8.50 -16.51
C ASP A 94 3.43 -9.45 -15.86
N THR A 95 4.23 -10.11 -16.71
CA THR A 95 5.21 -11.09 -16.24
C THR A 95 6.34 -10.43 -15.47
N LEU A 96 6.64 -10.95 -14.29
CA LEU A 96 7.78 -10.52 -13.47
C LEU A 96 9.06 -11.29 -13.81
N PHE A 97 8.95 -12.41 -14.52
CA PHE A 97 10.08 -13.29 -14.86
C PHE A 97 10.14 -13.53 -16.36
N SER A 98 11.34 -13.66 -16.92
CA SER A 98 11.57 -13.84 -18.36
C SER A 98 11.03 -15.16 -18.90
N ASN A 99 10.99 -16.19 -18.05
CA ASN A 99 10.46 -17.53 -18.35
C ASN A 99 8.97 -17.70 -17.97
N ALA A 100 8.27 -16.63 -17.59
CA ALA A 100 6.85 -16.71 -17.24
C ALA A 100 5.98 -16.72 -18.51
N GLU A 101 4.89 -17.46 -18.44
CA GLU A 101 3.88 -17.45 -19.49
C GLU A 101 3.24 -16.07 -19.61
N LYS A 102 2.99 -15.64 -20.86
CA LYS A 102 2.29 -14.39 -21.14
C LYS A 102 0.89 -14.46 -20.55
N PHE A 103 0.42 -13.32 -20.06
CA PHE A 103 -0.94 -13.21 -19.55
C PHE A 103 -1.98 -13.56 -20.62
N ASP A 104 -2.86 -14.50 -20.27
CA ASP A 104 -4.05 -14.84 -21.03
C ASP A 104 -5.21 -14.99 -20.04
N PRO A 105 -6.17 -14.04 -20.02
CA PRO A 105 -7.28 -14.09 -19.09
C PRO A 105 -8.18 -15.32 -19.30
N ASN A 106 -8.14 -15.98 -20.47
CA ASN A 106 -8.93 -17.19 -20.74
C ASN A 106 -8.24 -18.48 -20.28
N LYS A 107 -6.96 -18.41 -19.89
CA LYS A 107 -6.15 -19.56 -19.46
C LYS A 107 -5.40 -19.28 -18.16
N GLN A 108 -5.87 -18.29 -17.40
CA GLN A 108 -5.20 -17.88 -16.18
C GLN A 108 -5.36 -18.94 -15.10
N ASN A 109 -4.26 -19.26 -14.42
CA ASN A 109 -4.23 -20.19 -13.30
C ASN A 109 -3.27 -19.69 -12.21
N SER A 110 -3.24 -20.36 -11.06
CA SER A 110 -2.39 -19.96 -9.93
C SER A 110 -0.90 -20.00 -10.24
N LEU A 111 -0.43 -20.98 -11.03
CA LEU A 111 0.99 -21.14 -11.36
C LEU A 111 1.51 -20.00 -12.25
N SER A 112 0.72 -19.57 -13.24
CA SER A 112 1.04 -18.39 -14.06
C SER A 112 0.94 -17.11 -13.23
N GLN A 113 -0.12 -16.97 -12.43
CA GLN A 113 -0.36 -15.79 -11.60
C GLN A 113 0.75 -15.56 -10.55
N LEU A 114 1.34 -16.62 -9.99
CA LEU A 114 2.51 -16.55 -9.08
C LEU A 114 3.78 -15.98 -9.74
N LYS A 115 3.81 -15.87 -11.07
CA LYS A 115 4.91 -15.28 -11.85
C LYS A 115 4.57 -13.92 -12.47
N GLN A 116 3.37 -13.40 -12.18
CA GLN A 116 2.83 -12.18 -12.77
C GLN A 116 2.52 -11.15 -11.69
N PHE A 117 2.42 -9.88 -12.09
CA PHE A 117 1.98 -8.79 -11.23
C PHE A 117 0.55 -9.05 -10.75
N GLY A 118 0.29 -8.79 -9.47
CA GLY A 118 -1.00 -9.06 -8.83
C GLY A 118 -2.12 -8.10 -9.25
N PHE A 119 -3.28 -8.28 -8.63
CA PHE A 119 -4.52 -7.55 -8.94
C PHE A 119 -4.78 -6.43 -7.92
N ASN A 120 -5.40 -5.33 -8.37
CA ASN A 120 -5.67 -4.11 -7.59
C ASN A 120 -4.47 -3.66 -6.77
N ASN A 121 -3.47 -3.11 -7.48
CA ASN A 121 -2.30 -2.56 -6.82
C ASN A 121 -2.69 -1.41 -5.89
N ASP A 122 -2.13 -1.42 -4.68
CA ASP A 122 -2.30 -0.35 -3.71
C ASP A 122 -0.94 0.28 -3.37
N PHE A 123 -0.46 0.20 -2.13
CA PHE A 123 0.77 0.85 -1.70
C PHE A 123 1.95 0.51 -2.59
N VAL A 124 2.66 1.57 -3.02
CA VAL A 124 3.88 1.48 -3.82
C VAL A 124 5.05 2.07 -3.04
N ALA A 125 6.12 1.28 -2.89
CA ALA A 125 7.39 1.72 -2.36
C ALA A 125 8.52 1.53 -3.39
N TYR A 126 9.47 2.46 -3.38
CA TYR A 126 10.69 2.37 -4.16
C TYR A 126 11.90 2.32 -3.22
N ILE A 127 12.71 1.26 -3.35
CA ILE A 127 13.99 1.14 -2.64
C ILE A 127 15.14 1.13 -3.67
N PRO A 128 16.08 2.08 -3.62
CA PRO A 128 17.26 2.06 -4.47
C PRO A 128 18.04 0.76 -4.35
N ILE A 129 18.57 0.24 -5.46
CA ILE A 129 19.47 -0.93 -5.40
C ILE A 129 20.71 -0.55 -4.56
N PRO A 130 21.11 -1.39 -3.57
CA PRO A 130 22.32 -1.16 -2.80
C PRO A 130 23.53 -0.91 -3.70
N HIS A 131 24.31 0.12 -3.39
CA HIS A 131 25.50 0.53 -4.15
C HIS A 131 25.27 0.97 -5.61
N SER A 132 24.02 1.08 -6.07
CA SER A 132 23.77 1.68 -7.39
C SER A 132 24.20 3.14 -7.42
N LYS A 133 24.94 3.53 -8.46
CA LYS A 133 25.26 4.94 -8.74
C LYS A 133 24.03 5.74 -9.18
N LYS A 134 22.95 5.05 -9.56
CA LYS A 134 21.70 5.61 -10.10
C LYS A 134 20.55 5.47 -9.10
N LYS A 135 20.76 5.89 -7.85
CA LYS A 135 19.83 5.63 -6.73
C LYS A 135 18.39 6.11 -6.95
N SER A 136 18.17 7.15 -7.75
CA SER A 136 16.83 7.69 -8.03
C SER A 136 16.19 7.11 -9.31
N THR A 137 16.95 6.33 -10.08
CA THR A 137 16.54 5.82 -11.40
C THR A 137 16.81 4.33 -11.56
N HIS A 138 17.24 3.62 -10.52
CA HIS A 138 17.47 2.17 -10.52
C HIS A 138 17.24 1.60 -9.12
N GLY A 139 16.16 0.83 -8.97
CA GLY A 139 15.66 0.38 -7.68
C GLY A 139 14.74 -0.81 -7.80
N VAL A 140 14.22 -1.24 -6.66
CA VAL A 140 13.17 -2.24 -6.54
C VAL A 140 11.88 -1.53 -6.20
N LEU A 141 10.82 -1.82 -6.96
CA LEU A 141 9.46 -1.45 -6.64
C LEU A 141 8.84 -2.58 -5.81
N ILE A 142 8.18 -2.22 -4.72
CA ILE A 142 7.40 -3.12 -3.88
C ILE A 142 5.97 -2.62 -3.91
N VAL A 143 5.06 -3.45 -4.38
CA VAL A 143 3.67 -3.08 -4.64
C VAL A 143 2.73 -4.06 -3.95
N ASN A 144 1.83 -3.54 -3.12
CA ASN A 144 0.76 -4.32 -2.52
C ASN A 144 -0.33 -4.66 -3.56
N HIS A 145 -1.02 -5.77 -3.34
CA HIS A 145 -2.18 -6.25 -4.11
C HIS A 145 -3.30 -6.60 -3.13
N GLU A 146 -4.24 -5.67 -2.99
CA GLU A 146 -5.14 -5.61 -1.85
C GLU A 146 -6.26 -6.64 -1.93
N TYR A 147 -7.02 -6.60 -3.02
CA TYR A 147 -8.19 -7.44 -3.26
C TYR A 147 -8.30 -7.89 -4.72
N VAL A 148 -9.15 -8.87 -4.98
CA VAL A 148 -9.45 -9.39 -6.31
C VAL A 148 -10.88 -9.06 -6.73
N ASN A 149 -11.15 -9.10 -8.03
CA ASN A 149 -12.52 -9.06 -8.54
C ASN A 149 -12.75 -10.24 -9.48
N SER A 150 -13.45 -11.26 -9.00
CA SER A 150 -13.72 -12.51 -9.72
C SER A 150 -14.38 -12.28 -11.07
N THR A 151 -15.31 -11.31 -11.16
CA THR A 151 -16.03 -11.00 -12.41
C THR A 151 -15.13 -10.35 -13.47
N MET A 152 -13.98 -9.81 -13.06
CA MET A 152 -12.96 -9.26 -13.97
C MET A 152 -11.82 -10.25 -14.23
N MET A 153 -11.53 -11.14 -13.28
CA MET A 153 -10.43 -12.09 -13.38
C MET A 153 -10.77 -13.34 -14.18
N HIS A 154 -12.02 -13.76 -14.16
CA HIS A 154 -12.46 -15.03 -14.74
C HIS A 154 -13.57 -14.82 -15.77
N PRO A 155 -13.29 -15.06 -17.07
CA PRO A 155 -14.31 -15.01 -18.11
C PRO A 155 -15.50 -15.92 -17.78
N GLY A 156 -16.72 -15.36 -17.80
CA GLY A 156 -17.95 -16.11 -17.53
C GLY A 156 -18.24 -16.43 -16.06
N SER A 157 -17.50 -15.86 -15.10
CA SER A 157 -17.70 -16.13 -13.68
C SER A 157 -19.08 -15.68 -13.16
N PRO A 158 -19.88 -16.58 -12.57
CA PRO A 158 -21.24 -16.28 -12.12
C PRO A 158 -21.29 -15.64 -10.72
N HIS A 159 -20.41 -14.68 -10.39
CA HIS A 159 -20.22 -14.01 -9.08
C HIS A 159 -19.23 -14.70 -8.11
N ALA A 160 -18.84 -13.97 -7.05
CA ALA A 160 -17.71 -14.30 -6.15
C ALA A 160 -17.89 -15.57 -5.29
N PHE A 161 -19.11 -16.11 -5.15
CA PHE A 161 -19.40 -17.25 -4.27
C PHE A 161 -19.59 -18.58 -5.04
N GLU A 162 -19.40 -18.57 -6.36
CA GLU A 162 -19.60 -19.73 -7.24
C GLU A 162 -18.29 -20.13 -7.95
N LEU A 163 -17.15 -19.86 -7.31
CA LEU A 163 -15.82 -20.13 -7.86
C LEU A 163 -15.39 -21.59 -7.68
N SER A 164 -14.69 -22.13 -8.67
CA SER A 164 -13.96 -23.38 -8.54
C SER A 164 -12.73 -23.20 -7.64
N LEU A 165 -12.19 -24.29 -7.10
CA LEU A 165 -10.94 -24.23 -6.33
C LEU A 165 -9.77 -23.67 -7.13
N GLU A 166 -9.69 -23.98 -8.44
CA GLU A 166 -8.65 -23.43 -9.32
C GLU A 166 -8.77 -21.90 -9.48
N GLN A 167 -9.99 -21.39 -9.56
CA GLN A 167 -10.25 -19.94 -9.59
C GLN A 167 -9.86 -19.30 -8.26
N ILE A 168 -10.25 -19.90 -7.13
CA ILE A 168 -9.86 -19.43 -5.79
C ILE A 168 -8.34 -19.42 -5.63
N ASP A 169 -7.63 -20.47 -6.05
CA ASP A 169 -6.17 -20.55 -6.00
C ASP A 169 -5.51 -19.46 -6.86
N THR A 170 -6.13 -19.15 -8.00
CA THR A 170 -5.68 -18.07 -8.89
C THR A 170 -5.86 -16.71 -8.24
N GLU A 171 -7.02 -16.47 -7.62
CA GLU A 171 -7.30 -15.25 -6.86
C GLU A 171 -6.34 -15.08 -5.68
N MET A 172 -6.13 -16.14 -4.89
CA MET A 172 -5.12 -16.14 -3.81
C MET A 172 -3.73 -15.82 -4.34
N ALA A 173 -3.34 -16.38 -5.48
CA ALA A 173 -2.06 -16.07 -6.12
C ALA A 173 -1.97 -14.63 -6.65
N ALA A 174 -3.09 -13.90 -6.82
CA ALA A 174 -3.10 -12.50 -7.26
C ALA A 174 -2.96 -11.49 -6.11
N HIS A 175 -3.20 -11.91 -4.87
CA HIS A 175 -3.01 -11.11 -3.65
C HIS A 175 -1.54 -10.92 -3.23
N GLY A 176 -1.35 -10.10 -2.20
CA GLY A 176 -0.09 -10.00 -1.48
C GLY A 176 0.78 -8.87 -2.01
N LEU A 177 1.99 -9.18 -2.45
CA LEU A 177 2.95 -8.19 -2.95
C LEU A 177 3.64 -8.67 -4.23
N SER A 178 3.98 -7.70 -5.08
CA SER A 178 4.96 -7.83 -6.16
C SER A 178 6.20 -7.03 -5.82
N ILE A 179 7.36 -7.68 -5.92
CA ILE A 179 8.68 -7.07 -5.81
C ILE A 179 9.32 -7.18 -7.19
N VAL A 180 9.77 -6.07 -7.75
CA VAL A 180 10.29 -6.00 -9.12
C VAL A 180 11.40 -4.97 -9.27
N GLU A 181 12.52 -5.36 -9.85
CA GLU A 181 13.59 -4.41 -10.18
C GLU A 181 13.21 -3.57 -11.41
N ILE A 182 13.35 -2.25 -11.27
CA ILE A 182 13.05 -1.28 -12.31
C ILE A 182 14.20 -0.30 -12.52
N GLN A 183 14.38 0.15 -13.76
CA GLN A 183 15.37 1.16 -14.12
C GLN A 183 14.80 2.16 -15.14
N LYS A 184 15.07 3.44 -14.92
CA LYS A 184 14.74 4.52 -15.85
C LYS A 184 15.87 4.68 -16.87
N GLN A 185 15.54 4.53 -18.14
CA GLN A 185 16.43 4.73 -19.29
C GLN A 185 15.68 5.61 -20.30
N GLU A 186 16.33 6.63 -20.87
CA GLU A 186 15.71 7.53 -21.87
C GLU A 186 14.33 8.08 -21.42
N ASN A 187 14.24 8.47 -20.16
CA ASN A 187 13.02 8.93 -19.50
C ASN A 187 11.87 7.92 -19.36
N LYS A 188 12.06 6.64 -19.72
CA LYS A 188 11.08 5.56 -19.53
C LYS A 188 11.54 4.57 -18.47
N TRP A 189 10.61 4.10 -17.65
CA TRP A 189 10.84 3.02 -16.70
C TRP A 189 10.76 1.67 -17.43
N ASN A 190 11.74 0.81 -17.16
CA ASN A 190 11.80 -0.55 -17.68
C ASN A 190 11.93 -1.52 -16.51
N ILE A 191 11.35 -2.70 -16.65
CA ILE A 191 11.47 -3.77 -15.65
C ILE A 191 12.61 -4.72 -16.04
N ASN A 192 13.37 -5.19 -15.06
CA ASN A 192 14.39 -6.22 -15.25
C ASN A 192 13.80 -7.59 -14.88
N ARG A 193 13.32 -8.34 -15.87
CA ARG A 193 12.65 -9.65 -15.65
C ARG A 193 13.62 -10.77 -15.23
N ASP A 194 14.91 -10.58 -15.41
CA ASP A 194 15.96 -11.52 -14.99
C ASP A 194 16.52 -11.17 -13.61
N SER A 195 15.92 -10.19 -12.92
CA SER A 195 16.39 -9.77 -11.61
C SER A 195 16.14 -10.83 -10.55
N LYS A 196 17.19 -11.14 -9.79
CA LYS A 196 17.12 -11.96 -8.57
C LYS A 196 16.25 -11.36 -7.46
N TYR A 197 15.89 -10.07 -7.56
CA TYR A 197 15.02 -9.42 -6.59
C TYR A 197 13.55 -9.64 -6.89
N ASN A 198 13.20 -10.06 -8.11
CA ASN A 198 11.81 -10.24 -8.50
C ASN A 198 11.18 -11.36 -7.65
N ARG A 199 10.02 -11.07 -7.08
CA ARG A 199 9.35 -11.99 -6.16
C ARG A 199 7.87 -11.68 -6.05
N ARG A 200 7.07 -12.73 -5.92
CA ARG A 200 5.72 -12.66 -5.37
C ARG A 200 5.72 -13.08 -3.91
N ILE A 201 5.03 -12.31 -3.09
CA ILE A 201 4.62 -12.69 -1.74
C ILE A 201 3.10 -12.80 -1.80
N THR A 202 2.55 -13.89 -1.29
CA THR A 202 1.14 -14.23 -1.46
C THR A 202 0.55 -14.75 -0.15
N PRO A 203 -0.76 -15.03 -0.09
CA PRO A 203 -1.41 -15.70 1.04
C PRO A 203 -0.89 -17.12 1.29
N LEU A 204 -0.02 -17.65 0.42
CA LEU A 204 0.61 -18.96 0.51
C LEU A 204 2.12 -18.89 0.82
N THR A 205 2.66 -17.69 1.04
CA THR A 205 4.08 -17.54 1.41
C THR A 205 4.26 -17.76 2.89
N GLU A 206 5.01 -18.76 3.33
CA GLU A 206 5.26 -18.96 4.77
C GLU A 206 5.90 -17.72 5.42
N MET A 207 5.34 -17.32 6.56
CA MET A 207 5.79 -16.17 7.34
C MET A 207 5.94 -16.54 8.81
N LYS A 208 6.64 -15.66 9.55
CA LYS A 208 6.92 -15.85 10.98
C LYS A 208 6.27 -14.75 11.80
N PHE A 209 5.63 -15.14 12.89
CA PHE A 209 5.25 -14.19 13.93
C PHE A 209 6.47 -13.77 14.73
N SER A 210 6.49 -12.48 15.09
CA SER A 210 7.43 -11.88 16.02
C SER A 210 6.67 -11.03 17.03
N GLY A 211 7.38 -10.46 18.00
CA GLY A 211 6.80 -9.62 19.04
C GLY A 211 6.01 -10.39 20.11
N PRO A 212 5.32 -9.68 21.02
CA PRO A 212 4.75 -10.27 22.23
C PRO A 212 3.65 -11.32 22.02
N ALA A 213 2.95 -11.28 20.88
CA ALA A 213 1.88 -12.24 20.57
C ALA A 213 2.40 -13.60 20.05
N ARG A 214 3.69 -13.69 19.69
CA ARG A 214 4.30 -14.92 19.17
C ARG A 214 4.17 -16.05 20.19
N GLY A 215 3.63 -17.19 19.76
CA GLY A 215 3.42 -18.38 20.59
C GLY A 215 2.19 -18.32 21.50
N HIS A 216 1.45 -17.21 21.50
CA HIS A 216 0.22 -17.08 22.26
C HIS A 216 -0.85 -18.08 21.77
N LYS A 217 -1.71 -18.56 22.68
CA LYS A 217 -2.72 -19.58 22.34
C LYS A 217 -3.65 -19.20 21.18
N ARG A 218 -3.92 -17.90 20.99
CA ARG A 218 -4.80 -17.37 19.93
C ARG A 218 -4.19 -17.36 18.52
N VAL A 219 -2.87 -17.55 18.40
CA VAL A 219 -2.19 -17.63 17.09
C VAL A 219 -1.77 -19.06 16.74
N LYS A 220 -2.18 -20.05 17.54
CA LYS A 220 -1.92 -21.47 17.27
C LYS A 220 -3.00 -22.02 16.35
N THR A 221 -2.56 -22.72 15.32
CA THR A 221 -3.43 -23.40 14.34
C THR A 221 -2.87 -24.80 14.09
N GLU A 222 -3.56 -25.63 13.30
CA GLU A 222 -3.03 -26.93 12.86
C GLU A 222 -1.72 -26.77 12.07
N PHE A 223 -1.64 -25.74 11.22
CA PHE A 223 -0.41 -25.40 10.50
C PHE A 223 0.71 -24.89 11.43
N SER A 224 0.35 -24.17 12.50
CA SER A 224 1.31 -23.57 13.43
C SER A 224 0.98 -23.96 14.89
N PRO A 225 1.23 -25.22 15.31
CA PRO A 225 0.86 -25.67 16.66
C PRO A 225 1.61 -24.93 17.77
N ARG A 226 2.80 -24.39 17.46
CA ARG A 226 3.58 -23.55 18.37
C ARG A 226 3.22 -22.07 18.29
N GLY A 227 2.42 -21.63 17.31
CA GLY A 227 2.00 -20.23 17.15
C GLY A 227 3.13 -19.30 16.72
N GLU A 228 4.12 -19.82 15.98
CA GLU A 228 5.34 -19.11 15.61
C GLU A 228 5.38 -18.73 14.13
N ASN A 229 4.60 -19.43 13.31
CA ASN A 229 4.49 -19.24 11.88
C ASN A 229 3.05 -18.90 11.48
N CYS A 230 2.88 -18.28 10.33
CA CYS A 230 1.61 -18.09 9.64
C CYS A 230 1.79 -18.32 8.15
N MET A 231 0.66 -18.44 7.44
CA MET A 231 0.66 -18.54 6.00
C MET A 231 0.27 -17.20 5.40
N GLY A 232 1.24 -16.59 4.72
CA GLY A 232 1.04 -15.47 3.83
C GLY A 232 0.58 -14.16 4.45
N THR A 233 0.14 -13.30 3.53
CA THR A 233 -0.46 -12.00 3.81
C THR A 233 -1.47 -11.67 2.71
N PHE A 234 -2.55 -10.98 3.05
CA PHE A 234 -3.63 -10.56 2.16
C PHE A 234 -4.38 -9.35 2.72
N GLY A 235 -5.25 -8.74 1.91
CA GLY A 235 -5.86 -7.46 2.28
C GLY A 235 -4.81 -6.37 2.47
N ASN A 236 -3.71 -6.45 1.70
CA ASN A 236 -2.57 -5.55 1.79
C ASN A 236 -2.96 -4.19 1.21
N CYS A 237 -3.32 -3.25 2.06
CA CYS A 237 -3.80 -1.92 1.68
C CYS A 237 -2.60 -0.95 1.56
N ALA A 238 -2.36 -0.19 2.62
CA ALA A 238 -1.27 0.75 2.73
C ALA A 238 0.07 0.11 3.17
N GLY A 239 1.07 0.97 3.39
CA GLY A 239 2.36 0.54 3.89
C GLY A 239 3.30 1.68 4.25
N GLY A 240 4.56 1.33 4.47
CA GLY A 240 5.61 2.29 4.80
C GLY A 240 7.00 1.76 4.50
N VAL A 241 7.94 2.69 4.30
CA VAL A 241 9.37 2.37 4.17
C VAL A 241 10.07 2.79 5.44
N THR A 242 10.75 1.85 6.09
CA THR A 242 11.51 2.17 7.29
C THR A 242 12.82 2.88 6.93
N PRO A 243 13.39 3.69 7.84
CA PRO A 243 14.68 4.35 7.61
C PRO A 243 15.86 3.39 7.37
N TRP A 244 15.73 2.12 7.75
CA TRP A 244 16.74 1.07 7.56
C TRP A 244 16.45 0.18 6.33
N GLY A 245 15.54 0.60 5.45
CA GLY A 245 15.35 -0.03 4.14
C GLY A 245 14.50 -1.30 4.14
N THR A 246 13.58 -1.45 5.10
CA THR A 246 12.57 -2.52 5.09
C THR A 246 11.19 -1.97 4.72
N ILE A 247 10.34 -2.84 4.19
CA ILE A 247 8.95 -2.51 3.86
C ILE A 247 8.03 -2.98 4.98
N LEU A 248 7.07 -2.11 5.31
CA LEU A 248 5.88 -2.42 6.07
C LEU A 248 4.71 -2.49 5.10
N THR A 249 3.93 -3.56 5.17
CA THR A 249 2.64 -3.70 4.49
C THR A 249 1.59 -3.89 5.58
N ALA A 250 0.39 -3.35 5.38
CA ALA A 250 -0.69 -3.40 6.34
C ALA A 250 -1.84 -4.26 5.82
N GLU A 251 -2.21 -5.27 6.60
CA GLU A 251 -3.41 -6.07 6.38
C GLU A 251 -4.60 -5.31 6.98
N GLU A 252 -5.61 -4.98 6.17
CA GLU A 252 -6.77 -4.20 6.60
C GLU A 252 -8.01 -5.09 6.72
N ASN A 253 -8.69 -5.33 5.59
CA ASN A 253 -10.00 -5.97 5.53
C ASN A 253 -9.95 -7.51 5.58
N ILE A 254 -9.05 -8.07 6.39
CA ILE A 254 -8.80 -9.52 6.46
C ILE A 254 -10.02 -10.33 6.92
N GLN A 255 -10.91 -9.73 7.70
CA GLN A 255 -12.13 -10.35 8.20
C GLN A 255 -13.07 -10.79 7.07
N ALA A 256 -13.02 -10.14 5.91
CA ALA A 256 -13.87 -10.47 4.76
C ALA A 256 -13.53 -11.83 4.12
N TYR A 257 -12.35 -12.38 4.43
CA TYR A 257 -11.85 -13.64 3.85
C TYR A 257 -12.14 -14.87 4.72
N PHE A 258 -12.75 -14.66 5.90
CA PHE A 258 -13.11 -15.75 6.80
C PHE A 258 -14.62 -15.91 6.88
N SER A 259 -15.08 -17.16 6.84
CA SER A 259 -16.47 -17.51 7.09
C SER A 259 -16.54 -18.73 8.01
N GLY A 260 -17.71 -18.95 8.61
CA GLY A 260 -17.94 -20.12 9.45
C GLY A 260 -19.02 -19.90 10.50
N ASN A 261 -19.35 -20.98 11.22
CA ASN A 261 -20.33 -20.91 12.29
C ASN A 261 -19.67 -20.48 13.61
N VAL A 262 -19.75 -19.18 13.92
CA VAL A 262 -19.16 -18.57 15.13
C VAL A 262 -19.65 -19.25 16.42
N ARG A 263 -20.88 -19.79 16.45
CA ARG A 263 -21.45 -20.50 17.62
C ARG A 263 -20.70 -21.78 17.97
N LYS A 264 -19.92 -22.31 17.03
CA LYS A 264 -19.09 -23.52 17.23
C LYS A 264 -17.65 -23.19 17.60
N THR A 265 -17.32 -21.92 17.82
CA THR A 265 -15.95 -21.51 18.19
C THR A 265 -15.86 -21.21 19.68
N SER A 266 -14.65 -21.34 20.24
CA SER A 266 -14.36 -20.94 21.63
C SER A 266 -14.48 -19.43 21.89
N GLU A 267 -14.67 -18.64 20.83
CA GLU A 267 -14.77 -17.18 20.87
C GLU A 267 -16.20 -16.66 20.76
N TYR A 268 -17.22 -17.54 20.80
CA TYR A 268 -18.63 -17.16 20.65
C TYR A 268 -19.06 -16.04 21.61
N GLU A 269 -18.65 -16.10 22.89
CA GLU A 269 -18.97 -15.06 23.87
C GLU A 269 -18.25 -13.72 23.60
N SER A 270 -17.05 -13.76 22.99
CA SER A 270 -16.33 -12.54 22.57
C SER A 270 -17.10 -11.81 21.46
N TYR A 271 -17.74 -12.55 20.56
CA TYR A 271 -18.54 -12.00 19.45
C TYR A 271 -19.86 -11.37 19.89
N LYS A 272 -20.45 -11.77 21.02
CA LYS A 272 -21.68 -11.14 21.54
C LYS A 272 -21.47 -9.72 22.08
N ARG A 273 -20.21 -9.33 22.32
CA ARG A 273 -19.87 -8.01 22.88
C ARG A 273 -19.87 -6.90 21.83
N PHE A 274 -19.93 -7.26 20.56
CA PHE A 274 -20.02 -6.37 19.40
C PHE A 274 -21.34 -6.66 18.68
#